data_AF-A0A6B3ENP3-F1
#
_entry.id   AF-A0A6B3ENP3-F1
#
_cell.length_a   1.000
_cell.length_b   1.000
_cell.length_c   1.000
_cell.angle_alpha   90.00
_cell.angle_beta   90.00
_cell.angle_gamma   90.00
#
_symmetry.space_group_name_H-M   'P 1'
#
loop_
_entity.id
_entity.type
_entity.pdbx_description
1 polymer ?
#
loop_
_entity_poly.entity_id
_entity_poly.type
_entity_poly.pdbx_seq_one_letter_code
_entity_poly.pdbx_strand_id
1 'polypeptide(L)'
;GAGEENDWFGSELDLGDVNGDGNLDLIVGAPGETVGSAKATGAVTVLFNKADGSGITGTGSLFLSQNTSGVPNEDEADDNFGSEVHIDDLNGDKKGDLIIAA
;
A
#
# COMPACT_ATOMS: atom_id res chain seq x y z
N GLY A 1 2.02 6.43 -7.63
CA GLY A 1 2.32 6.36 -9.06
C GLY A 1 1.80 7.57 -9.79
N ALA A 2 2.27 7.76 -11.02
CA ALA A 2 1.46 8.41 -12.04
C ALA A 2 0.42 7.40 -12.54
N GLY A 3 -0.63 7.84 -13.23
CA GLY A 3 -1.53 6.88 -13.87
C GLY A 3 -0.90 6.38 -15.17
N GLU A 4 -0.69 5.08 -15.27
CA GLU A 4 -0.13 4.40 -16.44
C GLU A 4 -1.06 3.26 -16.89
N GLU A 5 -0.84 2.77 -18.12
CA GLU A 5 -1.61 1.62 -18.60
C GLU A 5 -1.16 0.34 -17.87
N ASN A 6 -2.13 -0.39 -17.31
CA ASN A 6 -1.93 -1.65 -16.61
C ASN A 6 -1.27 -1.56 -15.23
N ASP A 7 -1.36 -0.44 -14.52
CA ASP A 7 -0.93 -0.37 -13.10
C ASP A 7 -1.72 -1.33 -12.20
N TRP A 8 -2.93 -1.68 -12.64
CA TRP A 8 -3.86 -2.54 -11.90
C TRP A 8 -4.14 -2.01 -10.48
N PHE A 9 -4.14 -0.68 -10.31
CA PHE A 9 -4.52 -0.05 -9.06
C PHE A 9 -5.91 -0.51 -8.62
N GLY A 10 -5.99 -1.08 -7.41
CA GLY A 10 -7.21 -1.68 -6.88
C GLY A 10 -7.40 -3.15 -7.26
N SER A 11 -6.35 -3.83 -7.72
CA SER A 11 -6.39 -5.29 -7.92
C SER A 11 -6.54 -6.06 -6.61
N GLU A 12 -5.98 -5.52 -5.52
CA GLU A 12 -6.10 -6.04 -4.17
C GLU A 12 -6.39 -4.89 -3.18
N LEU A 13 -7.21 -5.17 -2.17
CA LEU A 13 -7.67 -4.20 -1.19
C LEU A 13 -7.73 -4.84 0.21
N ASP A 14 -7.34 -4.09 1.23
CA ASP A 14 -7.63 -4.43 2.62
C ASP A 14 -7.95 -3.19 3.46
N LEU A 15 -8.59 -3.39 4.61
CA LEU A 15 -9.02 -2.35 5.54
C LEU A 15 -8.51 -2.60 6.95
N GLY A 16 -7.86 -1.60 7.56
CA GLY A 16 -7.30 -1.71 8.90
C GLY A 16 -6.90 -0.36 9.48
N ASP A 17 -6.88 -0.23 10.80
CA ASP A 17 -6.46 1.01 11.49
C ASP A 17 -4.93 1.03 11.60
N VAL A 18 -4.24 1.44 10.54
CA VAL A 18 -2.77 1.37 10.48
C VAL A 18 -2.11 2.54 11.21
N ASN A 19 -2.82 3.67 11.37
CA ASN A 19 -2.28 4.85 12.04
C ASN A 19 -2.62 4.89 13.55
N GLY A 20 -3.59 4.09 14.01
CA GLY A 20 -4.02 3.95 15.40
C GLY A 20 -4.98 5.04 15.86
N ASP A 21 -5.75 5.65 14.94
CA ASP A 21 -6.71 6.72 15.25
C ASP A 21 -8.13 6.22 15.55
N GLY A 22 -8.34 4.90 15.45
CA GLY A 22 -9.61 4.23 15.69
C GLY A 22 -10.51 4.12 14.45
N ASN A 23 -10.09 4.60 13.29
CA ASN A 23 -10.78 4.44 12.03
C ASN A 23 -10.04 3.48 11.11
N LEU A 24 -10.78 2.71 10.30
CA LEU A 24 -10.16 1.88 9.27
C LEU A 24 -9.67 2.75 8.12
N ASP A 25 -8.42 2.52 7.74
CA ASP A 25 -7.75 3.05 6.56
C ASP A 25 -7.84 2.04 5.41
N LEU A 26 -7.65 2.49 4.16
CA LEU A 26 -7.71 1.65 2.97
C LEU A 26 -6.32 1.46 2.36
N ILE A 27 -5.96 0.20 2.15
CA ILE A 27 -4.72 -0.20 1.51
C ILE A 27 -5.08 -0.69 0.11
N VAL A 28 -4.35 -0.21 -0.90
CA VAL A 28 -4.62 -0.49 -2.30
C VAL A 28 -3.36 -1.01 -2.97
N GLY A 29 -3.42 -2.25 -3.47
CA GLY A 29 -2.38 -2.84 -4.31
C GLY A 29 -2.46 -2.34 -5.76
N ALA A 30 -1.29 -2.14 -6.35
CA ALA A 30 -1.10 -1.80 -7.77
C ALA A 30 0.10 -2.58 -8.33
N PRO A 31 0.02 -3.92 -8.42
CA PRO A 31 1.15 -4.78 -8.79
C PRO A 31 1.71 -4.49 -10.18
N GLY A 32 0.94 -3.88 -11.08
CA GLY A 32 1.43 -3.52 -12.42
C GLY A 32 2.16 -2.18 -12.50
N GLU A 33 2.18 -1.38 -11.42
CA GLU A 33 2.83 -0.06 -11.39
C GLU A 33 4.32 -0.17 -11.75
N THR A 34 4.80 0.77 -12.56
CA THR A 34 6.23 0.93 -12.86
C THR A 34 6.82 2.02 -11.97
N VAL A 35 7.67 1.64 -11.02
CA VAL A 35 8.44 2.60 -10.22
C VAL A 35 9.83 2.76 -10.84
N GLY A 36 10.16 3.99 -11.25
CA GLY A 36 11.42 4.29 -11.91
C GLY A 36 11.47 3.79 -13.36
N SER A 37 12.38 2.87 -13.68
CA SER A 37 12.56 2.36 -15.06
C SER A 37 12.30 0.86 -15.21
N ALA A 38 12.12 0.13 -14.10
CA ALA A 38 11.77 -1.28 -14.12
C ALA A 38 10.24 -1.41 -14.24
N LYS A 39 9.77 -2.25 -15.15
CA LYS A 39 8.33 -2.42 -15.41
C LYS A 39 7.69 -3.33 -14.39
N ALA A 40 6.43 -3.08 -14.04
CA ALA A 40 5.63 -3.93 -13.15
C ALA A 40 6.39 -4.32 -11.87
N THR A 41 7.12 -3.35 -11.30
CA THR A 41 7.74 -3.48 -9.98
C THR A 41 6.66 -3.59 -8.91
N GLY A 42 5.51 -2.96 -9.17
CA GLY A 42 4.37 -2.90 -8.27
C GLY A 42 4.48 -1.80 -7.23
N ALA A 43 3.36 -1.51 -6.59
CA ALA A 43 3.25 -0.54 -5.51
C ALA A 43 2.04 -0.81 -4.61
N VAL A 44 2.07 -0.20 -3.42
CA VAL A 44 0.94 -0.13 -2.49
C VAL A 44 0.67 1.33 -2.12
N THR A 45 -0.59 1.73 -2.11
CA THR A 45 -1.02 3.04 -1.59
C THR A 45 -1.88 2.86 -0.33
N VAL A 46 -1.51 3.56 0.74
CA VAL A 46 -2.30 3.66 1.98
C VAL A 46 -3.07 4.97 1.96
N LEU A 47 -4.40 4.88 1.98
CA LEU A 47 -5.33 5.99 2.02
C LEU A 47 -5.94 6.09 3.42
N PHE A 48 -5.56 7.13 4.15
CA PHE A 48 -6.03 7.31 5.51
C PHE A 48 -7.47 7.82 5.55
N ASN A 49 -8.22 7.33 6.54
CA ASN A 49 -9.43 7.98 6.97
C ASN A 49 -9.09 9.29 7.68
N LYS A 50 -10.04 10.22 7.71
CA LYS A 50 -9.87 11.40 8.57
C LYS A 50 -10.18 11.01 10.01
N ALA A 51 -9.40 11.54 10.94
CA ALA A 51 -9.60 11.32 12.38
C ALA A 51 -11.01 11.70 12.88
N ASP A 52 -11.74 12.56 12.16
CA ASP A 52 -13.13 12.90 12.45
C ASP A 52 -14.17 11.91 11.90
N GLY A 53 -13.73 10.83 11.24
CA GLY A 53 -14.56 9.80 10.63
C GLY A 53 -15.30 10.26 9.36
N SER A 54 -14.97 11.43 8.80
CA SER A 54 -15.66 11.97 7.62
C SER A 54 -15.32 11.24 6.32
N GLY A 55 -14.41 10.26 6.36
CA GLY A 55 -14.11 9.35 5.27
C GLY A 55 -12.71 9.51 4.70
N ILE A 56 -12.35 8.50 3.91
CA ILE A 56 -11.05 8.29 3.28
C ILE A 56 -10.69 9.43 2.34
N THR A 57 -9.42 9.81 2.33
CA THR A 57 -8.86 10.84 1.45
C THR A 57 -7.50 10.42 0.88
N GLY A 58 -7.14 10.94 -0.28
CA GLY A 58 -5.77 10.83 -0.81
C GLY A 58 -4.78 11.80 -0.16
N THR A 59 -5.26 12.79 0.60
CA THR A 59 -4.39 13.73 1.31
C THR A 59 -3.58 13.03 2.40
N GLY A 60 -2.25 13.15 2.32
CA GLY A 60 -1.36 12.52 3.29
C GLY A 60 -1.21 11.01 3.10
N SER A 61 -1.68 10.46 1.98
CA SER A 61 -1.48 9.05 1.64
C SER A 61 -0.01 8.65 1.64
N LEU A 62 0.25 7.39 1.96
CA LEU A 62 1.57 6.79 1.80
C LEU A 62 1.62 6.00 0.50
N PHE A 63 2.73 6.13 -0.22
CA PHE A 63 3.04 5.31 -1.37
C PHE A 63 4.27 4.47 -1.04
N LEU A 64 4.14 3.16 -1.24
CA LEU A 64 5.16 2.17 -0.91
C LEU A 64 5.51 1.38 -2.17
N SER A 65 6.80 1.10 -2.31
CA SER A 65 7.40 0.13 -3.26
C SER A 65 8.54 -0.60 -2.55
N GLN A 66 9.20 -1.58 -3.20
CA GLN A 66 10.36 -2.27 -2.61
C GLN A 66 11.51 -1.29 -2.30
N ASN A 67 11.68 -0.23 -3.09
CA ASN A 67 12.64 0.84 -2.81
C ASN A 67 12.29 1.74 -1.61
N THR A 68 11.15 1.52 -0.95
CA THR A 68 10.82 2.27 0.27
C THR A 68 11.75 1.87 1.41
N SER A 69 12.40 2.86 2.03
CA SER A 69 13.33 2.62 3.14
C SER A 69 12.73 1.69 4.22
N GLY A 70 13.38 0.55 4.43
CA GLY A 70 12.95 -0.46 5.41
C GLY A 70 12.23 -1.66 4.79
N VAL A 71 11.83 -1.58 3.53
CA VAL A 71 11.42 -2.74 2.74
C VAL A 71 12.68 -3.43 2.19
N PRO A 72 12.82 -4.77 2.29
CA PRO A 72 13.98 -5.47 1.76
C PRO A 72 14.05 -5.49 0.23
N ASN A 73 15.28 -5.54 -0.29
CA ASN A 73 15.62 -5.52 -1.73
C ASN A 73 15.26 -4.19 -2.42
N GLU A 74 15.43 -4.14 -3.74
CA GLU A 74 15.18 -2.94 -4.55
C GLU A 74 14.01 -3.22 -5.51
N ASP A 75 13.48 -2.21 -6.18
CA ASP A 75 12.46 -2.42 -7.20
C ASP A 75 13.05 -3.22 -8.38
N GLU A 76 12.56 -4.44 -8.58
CA GLU A 76 12.90 -5.31 -9.70
C GLU A 76 11.74 -5.46 -10.70
N ALA A 77 12.08 -5.70 -11.98
CA ALA A 77 11.06 -5.82 -13.01
C ALA A 77 10.24 -7.11 -12.83
N ASP A 78 8.93 -7.00 -12.97
CA ASP A 78 7.97 -8.09 -12.79
C ASP A 78 7.89 -8.66 -11.36
N ASP A 79 8.33 -7.91 -10.35
CA ASP A 79 8.19 -8.27 -8.93
C ASP A 79 6.77 -8.09 -8.39
N ASN A 80 5.91 -7.34 -9.08
CA ASN A 80 4.49 -7.24 -8.74
C ASN A 80 4.21 -6.93 -7.26
N PHE A 81 5.02 -6.08 -6.61
CA PHE A 81 4.82 -5.66 -5.23
C PHE A 81 3.40 -5.11 -5.01
N GLY A 82 2.71 -5.59 -3.99
CA GLY A 82 1.29 -5.28 -3.77
C GLY A 82 0.33 -6.19 -4.53
N SER A 83 0.80 -7.34 -5.03
CA SER A 83 -0.05 -8.38 -5.63
C SER A 83 -1.00 -9.03 -4.61
N GLU A 84 -0.60 -9.04 -3.33
CA GLU A 84 -1.42 -9.40 -2.17
C GLU A 84 -1.11 -8.40 -1.05
N VAL A 85 -2.14 -7.94 -0.33
CA VAL A 85 -2.00 -7.10 0.85
C VAL A 85 -2.87 -7.61 1.98
N HIS A 86 -2.35 -7.56 3.20
CA HIS A 86 -3.08 -7.90 4.41
C HIS A 86 -2.75 -6.96 5.57
N ILE A 87 -3.73 -6.76 6.44
CA ILE A 87 -3.57 -5.98 7.67
C ILE A 87 -4.00 -6.81 8.86
N ASP A 88 -3.11 -6.92 9.85
CA ASP A 88 -3.38 -7.62 11.10
C ASP A 88 -2.59 -6.96 12.25
N ASP A 89 -3.02 -7.07 13.50
CA ASP A 89 -2.26 -6.60 14.66
C ASP A 89 -1.33 -7.74 15.12
N LEU A 90 -0.17 -7.86 14.46
CA LEU A 90 0.79 -8.94 14.68
C LEU A 90 1.62 -8.72 15.94
N ASN A 91 1.76 -7.47 16.38
CA ASN A 91 2.63 -7.10 17.48
C ASN A 91 1.89 -6.74 18.79
N GLY A 92 0.56 -6.57 18.75
CA GLY A 92 -0.31 -6.30 19.90
C GLY A 92 -0.36 -4.84 20.34
N ASP A 93 0.09 -3.90 19.51
CA ASP A 93 0.08 -2.46 19.83
C ASP A 93 -1.24 -1.75 19.47
N LYS A 94 -2.21 -2.51 18.93
CA LYS A 94 -3.52 -2.05 18.48
C LYS A 94 -3.49 -1.18 17.23
N LYS A 95 -2.40 -1.20 16.48
CA LYS A 95 -2.34 -0.70 15.11
C LYS A 95 -2.30 -1.88 14.15
N GLY A 96 -2.86 -1.68 12.97
CA GLY A 96 -2.71 -2.64 11.89
C GLY A 96 -1.27 -2.67 11.38
N ASP A 97 -0.65 -3.84 11.40
CA ASP A 97 0.60 -4.14 10.72
C ASP A 97 0.31 -4.54 9.27
N LEU A 98 0.98 -3.89 8.32
CA LEU A 98 0.81 -4.12 6.90
C LEU A 98 1.74 -5.24 6.39
N ILE A 99 1.16 -6.22 5.70
CA ILE A 99 1.83 -7.33 5.03
C ILE A 99 1.63 -7.15 3.52
N ILE A 100 2.71 -7.30 2.74
CA ILE A 100 2.70 -7.07 1.29
C ILE A 100 3.48 -8.20 0.61
N ALA A 101 2.89 -8.82 -0.42
CA ALA A 101 3.58 -9.75 -1.31
C ALA A 101 4.26 -9.04 -2.49
N ALA A 102 5.32 -9.66 -3.00
CA ALA A 102 5.99 -9.37 -4.27
C ALA A 102 6.27 -10.72 -4.95
#